data_AF-A0A940HJK7-F1
#
_entry.id   AF-A0A940HJK7-F1
#
_cell.length_a   1.000
_cell.length_b   1.000
_cell.length_c   1.000
_cell.angle_alpha   90.00
_cell.angle_beta   90.00
_cell.angle_gamma   90.00
#
_symmetry.space_group_name_H-M   'P 1'
#
loop_
_entity.id
_entity.type
_entity.pdbx_description
1 polymer ?
#
loop_
_entity_poly.entity_id
_entity_poly.type
_entity_poly.pdbx_seq_one_letter_code
_entity_poly.pdbx_strand_id
1 'polypeptide(L)'
;FTRARINKSGAEMLLGKIYLYMGKFDQALVQFNNAVNDLPQGNSLTPMALYDYNTTLAPAGPWSYNPATSPNTYLFGYPQNLVNTENLLVRQFTNNWSHFSNDLLLNTSTYALYGANDTRKRLYSTKAYSGSSTLQPGVYRKIAPQFANLGLNLPDLYLMRAECKARTGDIGGAKDDLEMLTTKRMPVLEASVPSGLTQEQMIRFVLDERLREFAMLGYRWFDMRRLSVDPLFSSNTYSHQYLKSDGSVGATFVLRPERLTLRFPAKLLAQNPGMPNNP
;
A
#
# COMPACT_ATOMS: atom_id res chain seq x y z
N PHE A 1 -6.75 13.78 -20.32
CA PHE A 1 -7.08 12.69 -19.36
C PHE A 1 -7.32 13.29 -17.97
N THR A 2 -8.40 12.90 -17.28
CA THR A 2 -8.70 13.37 -15.91
C THR A 2 -8.57 12.21 -14.92
N ARG A 3 -7.93 12.41 -13.76
CA ARG A 3 -7.78 11.37 -12.73
C ARG A 3 -9.05 11.16 -11.88
N ALA A 4 -10.13 11.92 -12.12
CA ALA A 4 -11.40 11.80 -11.39
C ALA A 4 -12.37 10.75 -11.99
N ARG A 5 -12.23 10.48 -13.29
CA ARG A 5 -13.08 9.57 -14.06
C ARG A 5 -12.26 8.38 -14.56
N ILE A 6 -12.89 7.22 -14.64
CA ILE A 6 -12.24 6.01 -15.14
C ILE A 6 -11.96 6.17 -16.65
N ASN A 7 -10.81 5.69 -17.08
CA ASN A 7 -10.39 5.58 -18.47
C ASN A 7 -10.21 4.10 -18.84
N LYS A 8 -9.80 3.80 -20.08
CA LYS A 8 -9.56 2.43 -20.55
C LYS A 8 -8.59 1.66 -19.64
N SER A 9 -7.37 2.18 -19.46
CA SER A 9 -6.35 1.58 -18.57
C SER A 9 -6.85 1.37 -17.13
N GLY A 10 -7.64 2.29 -16.60
CA GLY A 10 -8.24 2.18 -15.28
C GLY A 10 -9.32 1.10 -15.21
N ALA A 11 -10.12 0.92 -16.26
CA ALA A 11 -11.09 -0.16 -16.33
C ALA A 11 -10.41 -1.53 -16.42
N GLU A 12 -9.34 -1.63 -17.20
CA GLU A 12 -8.51 -2.84 -17.31
C GLU A 12 -7.84 -3.17 -15.97
N MET A 13 -7.20 -2.19 -15.31
CA MET A 13 -6.59 -2.39 -14.00
C MET A 13 -7.64 -2.80 -12.95
N LEU A 14 -8.84 -2.21 -12.97
CA LEU A 14 -9.91 -2.58 -12.04
C LEU A 14 -10.39 -4.02 -12.29
N LEU A 15 -10.56 -4.42 -13.55
CA LEU A 15 -10.94 -5.79 -13.91
C LEU A 15 -9.84 -6.79 -13.53
N GLY A 16 -8.56 -6.45 -13.77
CA GLY A 16 -7.42 -7.25 -13.33
C GLY A 16 -7.40 -7.44 -11.82
N LYS A 17 -7.68 -6.39 -11.04
CA LYS A 17 -7.79 -6.46 -9.57
C LYS A 17 -8.92 -7.38 -9.12
N ILE A 18 -10.07 -7.35 -9.79
CA ILE A 18 -11.19 -8.27 -9.54
C ILE A 18 -10.75 -9.71 -9.80
N TYR A 19 -10.14 -10.00 -10.96
CA TYR A 19 -9.65 -11.34 -11.28
C TYR A 19 -8.59 -11.84 -10.31
N LEU A 20 -7.63 -10.98 -9.91
CA LEU A 20 -6.63 -11.31 -8.90
C LEU A 20 -7.30 -11.72 -7.58
N TYR A 21 -8.34 -11.00 -7.14
CA TYR A 21 -9.04 -11.28 -5.89
C TYR A 21 -9.92 -12.53 -5.98
N MET A 22 -10.27 -12.96 -7.20
CA MET A 22 -10.94 -14.23 -7.48
C MET A 22 -9.97 -15.40 -7.66
N GLY A 23 -8.65 -15.19 -7.54
CA GLY A 23 -7.62 -16.22 -7.80
C GLY A 23 -7.40 -16.55 -9.27
N LYS A 24 -7.93 -15.73 -10.19
CA LYS A 24 -7.85 -15.92 -11.64
C LYS A 24 -6.60 -15.23 -12.21
N PHE A 25 -5.42 -15.72 -11.83
CA PHE A 25 -4.15 -15.01 -12.05
C PHE A 25 -3.80 -14.82 -13.54
N ASP A 26 -4.04 -15.81 -14.40
CA ASP A 26 -3.82 -15.67 -15.86
C ASP A 26 -4.70 -14.58 -16.47
N GLN A 27 -5.98 -14.55 -16.09
CA GLN A 27 -6.93 -13.55 -16.59
C GLN A 27 -6.58 -12.16 -16.06
N ALA A 28 -6.13 -12.06 -14.80
CA ALA A 28 -5.67 -10.81 -14.21
C ALA A 28 -4.43 -10.28 -14.92
N LEU A 29 -3.45 -11.14 -15.23
CA LEU A 29 -2.21 -10.76 -15.91
C LEU A 29 -2.48 -10.11 -17.27
N VAL A 30 -3.40 -10.67 -18.07
CA VAL A 30 -3.82 -10.08 -19.35
C VAL A 30 -4.30 -8.64 -19.15
N GLN A 31 -5.16 -8.40 -18.14
CA GLN A 31 -5.70 -7.07 -17.90
C GLN A 31 -4.65 -6.10 -17.36
N PHE A 32 -3.71 -6.55 -16.52
CA PHE A 32 -2.62 -5.69 -16.04
C PHE A 32 -1.63 -5.34 -17.16
N ASN A 33 -1.37 -6.25 -18.10
CA ASN A 33 -0.58 -5.95 -19.29
C ASN A 33 -1.26 -4.90 -20.18
N ASN A 34 -2.57 -5.07 -20.45
CA ASN A 34 -3.35 -4.08 -21.18
C ASN A 34 -3.34 -2.72 -20.48
N ALA A 35 -3.58 -2.70 -19.17
CA ALA A 35 -3.59 -1.46 -18.38
C ALA A 35 -2.27 -0.70 -18.46
N VAL A 36 -1.13 -1.39 -18.49
CA VAL A 36 0.20 -0.77 -18.68
C VAL A 36 0.36 -0.24 -20.10
N ASN A 37 -0.04 -1.01 -21.12
CA ASN A 37 0.05 -0.60 -22.53
C ASN A 37 -0.86 0.60 -22.86
N ASP A 38 -2.02 0.67 -22.23
CA ASP A 38 -3.02 1.71 -22.43
C ASP A 38 -2.91 2.87 -21.41
N LEU A 39 -1.80 2.93 -20.64
CA LEU A 39 -1.54 4.06 -19.76
C LEU A 39 -1.65 5.37 -20.55
N PRO A 40 -2.37 6.38 -20.03
CA PRO A 40 -2.54 7.65 -20.74
C PRO A 40 -1.22 8.28 -21.16
N GLN A 41 -0.99 8.32 -22.46
CA GLN A 41 0.09 9.08 -23.08
C GLN A 41 -0.41 10.51 -23.34
N GLY A 42 0.44 11.52 -23.19
CA GLY A 42 0.15 12.86 -23.72
C GLY A 42 -0.58 13.87 -22.81
N ASN A 43 -0.44 13.78 -21.49
CA ASN A 43 -0.65 14.97 -20.63
C ASN A 43 0.70 15.48 -20.12
N SER A 44 1.23 16.54 -20.73
CA SER A 44 2.52 17.14 -20.33
C SER A 44 2.50 17.70 -18.91
N LEU A 45 1.32 18.09 -18.38
CA LEU A 45 1.19 18.68 -17.05
C LEU A 45 1.22 17.63 -15.94
N THR A 46 0.84 16.38 -16.22
CA THR A 46 0.86 15.31 -15.21
C THR A 46 1.01 13.94 -15.87
N PRO A 47 2.21 13.61 -16.38
CA PRO A 47 2.46 12.32 -17.01
C PRO A 47 2.25 11.16 -16.03
N MET A 48 1.95 9.97 -16.53
CA MET A 48 1.94 8.76 -15.73
C MET A 48 3.39 8.31 -15.48
N ALA A 49 3.85 8.39 -14.24
CA ALA A 49 5.22 8.01 -13.87
C ALA A 49 5.32 7.70 -12.37
N LEU A 50 6.21 6.76 -12.03
CA LEU A 50 6.64 6.53 -10.65
C LEU A 50 7.55 7.68 -10.19
N TYR A 51 7.33 8.16 -8.97
CA TYR A 51 8.25 9.11 -8.36
C TYR A 51 9.50 8.40 -7.89
N ASP A 52 10.67 9.03 -8.07
CA ASP A 52 11.92 8.56 -7.48
C ASP A 52 12.10 9.14 -6.08
N TYR A 53 11.83 8.33 -5.04
CA TYR A 53 11.88 8.79 -3.64
C TYR A 53 13.29 9.14 -3.22
N ASN A 54 14.31 8.52 -3.83
CA ASN A 54 15.71 8.85 -3.55
C ASN A 54 15.99 10.34 -3.87
N THR A 55 15.25 10.92 -4.81
CA THR A 55 15.31 12.35 -5.15
C THR A 55 14.20 13.15 -4.48
N THR A 56 12.94 12.75 -4.56
CA THR A 56 11.80 13.56 -4.09
C THR A 56 11.82 13.79 -2.58
N LEU A 57 12.21 12.76 -1.82
CA LEU A 57 12.32 12.78 -0.35
C LEU A 57 13.75 13.08 0.12
N ALA A 58 14.69 13.44 -0.76
CA ALA A 58 16.00 13.95 -0.35
C ALA A 58 15.84 15.21 0.53
N PRO A 59 16.76 15.49 1.48
CA PRO A 59 16.79 16.78 2.16
C PRO A 59 16.76 17.93 1.14
N ALA A 60 15.81 18.85 1.29
CA ALA A 60 15.54 19.93 0.34
C ALA A 60 15.17 19.48 -1.10
N GLY A 61 14.76 18.22 -1.28
CA GLY A 61 14.25 17.70 -2.54
C GLY A 61 12.87 18.27 -2.90
N PRO A 62 12.30 17.86 -4.05
CA PRO A 62 11.01 18.34 -4.55
C PRO A 62 9.83 18.27 -3.57
N TRP A 63 9.81 17.32 -2.63
CA TRP A 63 8.74 17.24 -1.61
C TRP A 63 9.08 18.00 -0.31
N SER A 64 10.14 18.80 -0.35
CA SER A 64 10.59 19.69 0.73
C SER A 64 10.84 18.96 2.05
N TYR A 65 11.37 17.73 1.98
CA TYR A 65 11.74 17.00 3.19
C TYR A 65 12.87 17.74 3.92
N ASN A 66 12.67 17.99 5.22
CA ASN A 66 13.65 18.57 6.11
C ASN A 66 13.76 17.67 7.35
N PRO A 67 14.92 17.04 7.61
CA PRO A 67 15.07 16.10 8.72
C PRO A 67 14.83 16.73 10.10
N ALA A 68 14.97 18.05 10.25
CA ALA A 68 14.74 18.75 11.51
C ALA A 68 13.26 19.04 11.79
N THR A 69 12.46 19.30 10.74
CA THR A 69 11.08 19.79 10.90
C THR A 69 10.01 18.84 10.38
N SER A 70 10.26 18.13 9.28
CA SER A 70 9.28 17.20 8.69
C SER A 70 8.80 16.12 9.65
N PRO A 71 9.63 15.50 10.51
CA PRO A 71 9.15 14.51 11.48
C PRO A 71 8.08 15.05 12.45
N ASN A 72 8.06 16.37 12.70
CA ASN A 72 7.10 16.97 13.62
C ASN A 72 5.75 17.28 12.95
N THR A 73 5.68 17.38 11.62
CA THR A 73 4.47 17.82 10.90
C THR A 73 4.18 16.89 9.71
N TYR A 74 3.57 17.41 8.65
CA TYR A 74 3.32 16.77 7.37
C TYR A 74 4.28 17.26 6.28
N LEU A 75 4.39 16.50 5.20
CA LEU A 75 5.16 16.93 4.03
C LEU A 75 4.32 17.83 3.13
N PHE A 76 4.56 19.14 3.21
CA PHE A 76 3.90 20.15 2.39
C PHE A 76 4.10 19.94 0.89
N GLY A 77 5.28 19.47 0.47
CA GLY A 77 5.60 19.25 -0.93
C GLY A 77 5.08 17.93 -1.51
N TYR A 78 4.41 17.08 -0.73
CA TYR A 78 3.81 15.86 -1.28
C TYR A 78 2.65 16.24 -2.22
N PRO A 79 2.59 15.67 -3.44
CA PRO A 79 1.64 16.11 -4.46
C PRO A 79 0.19 15.78 -4.07
N GLN A 80 -0.72 16.70 -4.37
CA GLN A 80 -2.15 16.45 -4.27
C GLN A 80 -2.57 15.33 -5.23
N ASN A 81 -3.56 14.52 -4.85
CA ASN A 81 -3.88 13.29 -5.59
C ASN A 81 -4.25 13.51 -7.06
N LEU A 82 -4.88 14.65 -7.40
CA LEU A 82 -5.27 15.00 -8.76
C LEU A 82 -4.09 15.36 -9.68
N VAL A 83 -2.94 15.71 -9.12
CA VAL A 83 -1.71 16.07 -9.85
C VAL A 83 -0.54 15.13 -9.51
N ASN A 84 -0.80 14.07 -8.76
CA ASN A 84 0.18 13.04 -8.45
C ASN A 84 0.36 12.14 -9.68
N THR A 85 1.58 12.01 -10.19
CA THR A 85 1.90 11.27 -11.43
C THR A 85 1.59 9.77 -11.33
N GLU A 86 1.60 9.21 -10.12
CA GLU A 86 1.34 7.79 -9.86
C GLU A 86 -0.16 7.44 -9.88
N ASN A 87 -1.08 8.41 -9.76
CA ASN A 87 -2.51 8.14 -9.53
C ASN A 87 -3.37 8.01 -10.81
N LEU A 88 -3.62 6.81 -11.32
CA LEU A 88 -4.48 6.59 -12.49
C LEU A 88 -5.97 6.97 -12.24
N LEU A 89 -6.48 6.70 -11.03
CA LEU A 89 -7.83 7.09 -10.61
C LEU A 89 -7.78 7.55 -9.17
N VAL A 90 -8.42 8.68 -8.86
CA VAL A 90 -8.49 9.24 -7.52
C VAL A 90 -9.79 8.85 -6.84
N ARG A 91 -9.67 8.14 -5.72
CA ARG A 91 -10.70 7.95 -4.70
C ARG A 91 -9.99 8.08 -3.37
N GLN A 92 -10.20 9.18 -2.66
CA GLN A 92 -9.36 9.51 -1.51
C GLN A 92 -10.13 9.58 -0.20
N PHE A 93 -9.40 9.37 0.89
CA PHE A 93 -9.84 9.72 2.23
C PHE A 93 -8.73 10.52 2.92
N THR A 94 -9.11 11.30 3.92
CA THR A 94 -8.15 12.01 4.77
C THR A 94 -7.68 11.09 5.89
N ASN A 95 -6.39 10.79 5.97
CA ASN A 95 -5.83 9.85 6.94
C ASN A 95 -5.57 10.51 8.31
N ASN A 96 -6.58 11.14 8.90
CA ASN A 96 -6.41 11.93 10.12
C ASN A 96 -5.94 11.11 11.33
N TRP A 97 -6.45 9.88 11.48
CA TRP A 97 -6.10 9.00 12.61
C TRP A 97 -4.61 8.65 12.67
N SER A 98 -4.02 8.32 11.51
CA SER A 98 -2.60 7.96 11.43
C SER A 98 -1.67 9.17 11.45
N HIS A 99 -2.19 10.35 11.11
CA HIS A 99 -1.40 11.51 10.73
C HIS A 99 -1.41 12.61 11.79
N PHE A 100 -2.59 12.96 12.31
CA PHE A 100 -2.80 14.01 13.32
C PHE A 100 -3.08 13.43 14.70
N SER A 101 -4.03 12.48 14.79
CA SER A 101 -4.50 11.98 16.09
C SER A 101 -3.51 11.03 16.78
N ASN A 102 -2.64 10.36 16.00
CA ASN A 102 -1.72 9.31 16.49
C ASN A 102 -2.46 8.05 16.98
N ASP A 103 -3.70 7.83 16.53
CA ASP A 103 -4.55 6.71 16.97
C ASP A 103 -4.17 5.39 16.28
N LEU A 104 -3.72 5.50 15.03
CA LEU A 104 -3.20 4.37 14.25
C LEU A 104 -1.71 4.59 14.04
N LEU A 105 -0.90 3.65 14.51
CA LEU A 105 0.55 3.69 14.41
C LEU A 105 1.07 2.45 13.71
N LEU A 106 2.16 2.60 12.95
CA LEU A 106 2.85 1.48 12.35
C LEU A 106 3.57 0.70 13.45
N ASN A 107 3.43 -0.62 13.44
CA ASN A 107 4.10 -1.50 14.39
C ASN A 107 5.55 -1.81 13.98
N THR A 108 6.32 -2.34 14.92
CA THR A 108 7.72 -2.74 14.72
C THR A 108 7.89 -3.77 13.62
N SER A 109 7.01 -4.78 13.54
CA SER A 109 7.16 -5.88 12.58
C SER A 109 7.07 -5.39 11.14
N THR A 110 6.17 -4.44 10.85
CA THR A 110 6.06 -3.86 9.52
C THR A 110 7.21 -2.89 9.26
N TYR A 111 7.61 -2.09 10.26
CA TYR A 111 8.73 -1.17 10.10
C TYR A 111 10.08 -1.90 9.90
N ALA A 112 10.23 -3.10 10.45
CA ALA A 112 11.41 -3.94 10.27
C ALA A 112 11.58 -4.48 8.84
N LEU A 113 10.53 -4.44 8.02
CA LEU A 113 10.63 -4.83 6.60
C LEU A 113 11.42 -3.82 5.78
N TYR A 114 11.52 -2.56 6.21
CA TYR A 114 12.27 -1.53 5.49
C TYR A 114 13.76 -1.64 5.78
N GLY A 115 14.57 -1.68 4.71
CA GLY A 115 16.03 -1.63 4.79
C GLY A 115 16.54 -0.37 5.48
N ALA A 116 17.83 -0.35 5.83
CA ALA A 116 18.44 0.80 6.50
C ALA A 116 18.29 2.09 5.68
N ASN A 117 18.48 2.00 4.36
CA ASN A 117 18.46 3.13 3.44
C ASN A 117 17.18 3.22 2.59
N ASP A 118 16.10 2.51 2.95
CA ASP A 118 14.82 2.67 2.29
C ASP A 118 14.26 4.08 2.57
N THR A 119 14.10 4.88 1.51
CA THR A 119 13.72 6.28 1.63
C THR A 119 12.29 6.45 2.15
N ARG A 120 11.43 5.43 2.05
CA ARG A 120 10.07 5.45 2.63
C ARG A 120 10.08 5.61 4.13
N LYS A 121 11.18 5.30 4.83
CA LYS A 121 11.33 5.56 6.27
C LYS A 121 11.18 7.05 6.62
N ARG A 122 11.48 7.95 5.67
CA ARG A 122 11.25 9.41 5.80
C ARG A 122 9.77 9.79 5.80
N LEU A 123 8.86 8.88 5.44
CA LEU A 123 7.42 9.08 5.55
C LEU A 123 6.86 8.72 6.93
N TYR A 124 7.74 8.36 7.88
CA TYR A 124 7.37 7.98 9.23
C TYR A 124 8.12 8.83 10.27
N SER A 125 7.50 8.98 11.44
CA SER A 125 8.05 9.75 12.55
C SER A 125 7.84 9.03 13.88
N THR A 126 8.83 9.16 14.76
CA THR A 126 8.73 8.76 16.18
C THR A 126 8.18 9.88 17.06
N LYS A 127 7.71 10.98 16.47
CA LYS A 127 7.08 12.11 17.18
C LYS A 127 5.59 12.15 16.88
N ALA A 128 4.81 12.48 17.89
CA ALA A 128 3.42 12.86 17.72
C ALA A 128 3.31 14.12 16.84
N TYR A 129 2.12 14.36 16.27
CA TYR A 129 1.89 15.54 15.46
C TYR A 129 2.25 16.85 16.19
N SER A 130 2.73 17.83 15.42
CA SER A 130 3.33 19.09 15.91
C SER A 130 4.56 18.92 16.82
N GLY A 131 5.14 17.72 16.90
CA GLY A 131 6.26 17.44 17.80
C GLY A 131 5.88 17.49 19.29
N SER A 132 4.59 17.35 19.62
CA SER A 132 4.07 17.52 20.99
C SER A 132 4.67 16.54 22.00
N SER A 133 5.08 15.36 21.54
CA SER A 133 5.72 14.34 22.36
C SER A 133 6.49 13.33 21.49
N THR A 134 7.38 12.57 22.13
CA THR A 134 7.95 11.35 21.54
C THR A 134 6.95 10.21 21.69
N LEU A 135 6.72 9.47 20.62
CA LEU A 135 5.92 8.24 20.63
C LEU A 135 6.70 7.13 21.35
N GLN A 136 5.96 6.10 21.74
CA GLN A 136 6.58 4.93 22.37
C GLN A 136 7.59 4.26 21.41
N PRO A 137 8.67 3.65 21.95
CA PRO A 137 9.64 2.95 21.12
C PRO A 137 8.97 1.89 20.23
N GLY A 138 9.37 1.85 18.97
CA GLY A 138 8.91 0.82 18.03
C GLY A 138 7.56 1.10 17.35
N VAL A 139 6.93 2.25 17.62
CA VAL A 139 5.76 2.70 16.86
C VAL A 139 6.05 3.97 16.08
N TYR A 140 5.38 4.11 14.94
CA TYR A 140 5.65 5.20 14.02
C TYR A 140 4.37 5.83 13.47
N ARG A 141 4.33 7.16 13.47
CA ARG A 141 3.28 7.97 12.84
C ARG A 141 3.60 8.20 11.37
N LYS A 142 2.61 8.20 10.49
CA LYS A 142 2.82 8.48 9.06
C LYS A 142 2.68 9.97 8.75
N ILE A 143 3.67 10.58 8.11
CA ILE A 143 3.71 12.03 7.84
C ILE A 143 3.31 12.41 6.42
N ALA A 144 3.13 11.43 5.52
CA ALA A 144 2.55 11.62 4.19
C ALA A 144 2.20 10.27 3.53
N PRO A 145 1.26 10.25 2.57
CA PRO A 145 0.32 11.33 2.22
C PRO A 145 -0.72 11.60 3.33
N GLN A 146 -1.17 12.86 3.44
CA GLN A 146 -2.34 13.21 4.26
C GLN A 146 -3.64 12.70 3.61
N PHE A 147 -3.75 12.88 2.28
CA PHE A 147 -4.86 12.38 1.49
C PHE A 147 -4.46 11.07 0.83
N ALA A 148 -4.81 9.94 1.44
CA ALA A 148 -4.50 8.63 0.89
C ALA A 148 -5.41 8.32 -0.30
N ASN A 149 -4.82 7.91 -1.43
CA ASN A 149 -5.58 7.41 -2.57
C ASN A 149 -5.87 5.91 -2.40
N LEU A 150 -7.15 5.55 -2.43
CA LEU A 150 -7.69 4.18 -2.53
C LEU A 150 -8.18 3.85 -3.94
N GLY A 151 -8.06 4.79 -4.88
CA GLY A 151 -8.29 4.55 -6.29
C GLY A 151 -7.15 3.74 -6.91
N LEU A 152 -6.97 3.90 -8.21
CA LEU A 152 -6.00 3.14 -8.99
C LEU A 152 -4.70 3.92 -9.08
N ASN A 153 -3.56 3.26 -8.87
CA ASN A 153 -2.23 3.87 -8.93
C ASN A 153 -1.17 2.92 -9.49
N LEU A 154 -0.08 3.48 -10.00
CA LEU A 154 0.99 2.73 -10.65
C LEU A 154 1.71 1.73 -9.72
N PRO A 155 2.10 2.08 -8.47
CA PRO A 155 2.66 1.08 -7.57
C PRO A 155 1.74 -0.15 -7.37
N ASP A 156 0.43 0.07 -7.22
CA ASP A 156 -0.56 -1.01 -7.06
C ASP A 156 -0.61 -1.87 -8.34
N LEU A 157 -0.63 -1.24 -9.52
CA LEU A 157 -0.62 -1.91 -10.82
C LEU A 157 0.61 -2.81 -11.00
N TYR A 158 1.82 -2.27 -10.82
CA TYR A 158 3.05 -3.02 -11.03
C TYR A 158 3.21 -4.17 -10.02
N LEU A 159 2.87 -3.95 -8.75
CA LEU A 159 2.96 -5.00 -7.74
C LEU A 159 1.91 -6.11 -7.95
N MET A 160 0.68 -5.77 -8.33
CA MET A 160 -0.33 -6.80 -8.68
C MET A 160 0.07 -7.56 -9.95
N ARG A 161 0.66 -6.88 -10.93
CA ARG A 161 1.19 -7.52 -12.14
C ARG A 161 2.35 -8.46 -11.82
N ALA A 162 3.28 -8.03 -10.98
CA ALA A 162 4.39 -8.86 -10.50
C ALA A 162 3.88 -10.11 -9.76
N GLU A 163 2.86 -9.96 -8.90
CA GLU A 163 2.23 -11.10 -8.23
C GLU A 163 1.64 -12.09 -9.25
N CYS A 164 0.89 -11.59 -10.23
CA CYS A 164 0.33 -12.44 -11.28
C CYS A 164 1.42 -13.16 -12.08
N LYS A 165 2.44 -12.44 -12.56
CA LYS A 165 3.59 -13.04 -13.28
C LYS A 165 4.25 -14.14 -12.46
N ALA A 166 4.51 -13.90 -11.18
CA ALA A 166 5.08 -14.91 -10.30
C ALA A 166 4.17 -16.14 -10.21
N ARG A 167 2.86 -15.94 -9.97
CA ARG A 167 1.87 -17.02 -9.88
C ARG A 167 1.65 -17.80 -11.18
N THR A 168 1.95 -17.21 -12.33
CA THR A 168 1.88 -17.87 -13.64
C THR A 168 3.24 -18.37 -14.14
N GLY A 169 4.28 -18.32 -13.28
CA GLY A 169 5.59 -18.91 -13.54
C GLY A 169 6.62 -17.98 -14.19
N ASP A 170 6.25 -16.73 -14.50
CA ASP A 170 7.16 -15.71 -15.04
C ASP A 170 7.90 -14.98 -13.90
N ILE A 171 8.90 -15.67 -13.33
CA ILE A 171 9.71 -15.13 -12.22
C ILE A 171 10.58 -13.96 -12.68
N GLY A 172 11.11 -14.01 -13.91
CA GLY A 172 11.92 -12.95 -14.49
C GLY A 172 11.12 -11.67 -14.66
N GLY A 173 9.96 -11.74 -15.29
CA GLY A 173 9.10 -10.57 -15.47
C GLY A 173 8.51 -10.05 -14.16
N ALA A 174 8.29 -10.90 -13.16
CA ALA A 174 7.88 -10.46 -11.82
C ALA A 174 8.99 -9.65 -11.13
N LYS A 175 10.24 -10.10 -11.26
CA LYS A 175 11.43 -9.38 -10.79
C LYS A 175 11.53 -8.01 -11.48
N ASP A 176 11.36 -7.94 -12.80
CA ASP A 176 11.45 -6.68 -13.53
C ASP A 176 10.41 -5.64 -13.04
N ASP A 177 9.18 -6.08 -12.79
CA ASP A 177 8.11 -5.21 -12.27
C ASP A 177 8.40 -4.71 -10.84
N LEU A 178 8.98 -5.56 -9.99
CA LEU A 178 9.40 -5.18 -8.65
C LEU A 178 10.53 -4.15 -8.70
N GLU A 179 11.58 -4.43 -9.49
CA GLU A 179 12.75 -3.56 -9.58
C GLU A 179 12.42 -2.20 -10.19
N MET A 180 11.39 -2.11 -11.04
CA MET A 180 10.85 -0.83 -11.50
C MET A 180 10.37 0.07 -10.35
N LEU A 181 9.81 -0.52 -9.29
CA LEU A 181 9.37 0.21 -8.11
C LEU A 181 10.49 0.38 -7.08
N THR A 182 11.17 -0.70 -6.69
CA THR A 182 12.12 -0.70 -5.57
C THR A 182 13.30 0.24 -5.83
N THR A 183 13.80 0.32 -7.07
CA THR A 183 14.88 1.24 -7.45
C THR A 183 14.49 2.71 -7.30
N LYS A 184 13.18 3.00 -7.24
CA LYS A 184 12.59 4.32 -6.97
C LYS A 184 12.25 4.54 -5.49
N ARG A 185 12.50 3.58 -4.61
CA ARG A 185 12.22 3.67 -3.16
C ARG A 185 13.49 3.64 -2.32
N MET A 186 14.53 2.97 -2.81
CA MET A 186 15.80 2.81 -2.12
C MET A 186 16.98 2.82 -3.12
N PRO A 187 18.24 2.96 -2.64
CA PRO A 187 19.41 2.90 -3.50
C PRO A 187 19.46 1.61 -4.32
N VAL A 188 19.93 1.70 -5.57
CA VAL A 188 19.91 0.57 -6.54
C VAL A 188 20.56 -0.70 -5.99
N LEU A 189 21.65 -0.58 -5.23
CA LEU A 189 22.36 -1.72 -4.63
C LEU A 189 21.53 -2.47 -3.58
N GLU A 190 20.56 -1.81 -2.94
CA GLU A 190 19.64 -2.40 -1.96
C GLU A 190 18.27 -2.73 -2.57
N ALA A 191 17.99 -2.22 -3.77
CA ALA A 191 16.72 -2.39 -4.45
C ALA A 191 16.59 -3.72 -5.21
N SER A 192 17.70 -4.43 -5.44
CA SER A 192 17.68 -5.62 -6.30
C SER A 192 16.98 -6.80 -5.63
N VAL A 193 16.12 -7.45 -6.40
CA VAL A 193 15.45 -8.69 -5.98
C VAL A 193 16.45 -9.85 -6.10
N PRO A 194 16.62 -10.69 -5.06
CA PRO A 194 17.51 -11.84 -5.13
C PRO A 194 17.25 -12.71 -6.36
N SER A 195 18.31 -13.25 -6.96
CA SER A 195 18.19 -14.22 -8.04
C SER A 195 17.81 -15.61 -7.50
N GLY A 196 17.24 -16.45 -8.36
CA GLY A 196 16.95 -17.86 -8.02
C GLY A 196 15.81 -18.08 -7.04
N LEU A 197 14.95 -17.08 -6.80
CA LEU A 197 13.75 -17.26 -5.98
C LEU A 197 12.80 -18.28 -6.62
N THR A 198 12.24 -19.16 -5.78
CA THR A 198 11.11 -19.99 -6.19
C THR A 198 9.87 -19.14 -6.45
N GLN A 199 8.87 -19.73 -7.11
CA GLN A 199 7.57 -19.09 -7.32
C GLN A 199 6.96 -18.57 -6.01
N GLU A 200 6.89 -19.41 -4.98
CA GLU A 200 6.36 -19.00 -3.68
C GLU A 200 7.17 -17.88 -3.04
N GLN A 201 8.51 -17.97 -3.07
CA GLN A 201 9.38 -16.94 -2.51
C GLN A 201 9.19 -15.60 -3.23
N MET A 202 9.06 -15.61 -4.56
CA MET A 202 8.77 -14.41 -5.34
C MET A 202 7.42 -13.79 -4.96
N ILE A 203 6.36 -14.60 -4.85
CA ILE A 203 5.03 -14.11 -4.44
C ILE A 203 5.10 -13.45 -3.05
N ARG A 204 5.77 -14.09 -2.08
CA ARG A 204 5.95 -13.52 -0.73
C ARG A 204 6.73 -12.21 -0.78
N PHE A 205 7.77 -12.13 -1.59
CA PHE A 205 8.55 -10.92 -1.79
C PHE A 205 7.69 -9.76 -2.34
N VAL A 206 6.84 -10.04 -3.33
CA VAL A 206 5.89 -9.05 -3.88
C VAL A 206 4.93 -8.54 -2.79
N LEU A 207 4.41 -9.45 -1.96
CA LEU A 207 3.47 -9.08 -0.89
C LEU A 207 4.14 -8.26 0.22
N ASP A 208 5.39 -8.55 0.56
CA ASP A 208 6.16 -7.74 1.50
C ASP A 208 6.43 -6.34 0.93
N GLU A 209 6.72 -6.23 -0.37
CA GLU A 209 6.88 -4.94 -1.04
C GLU A 209 5.57 -4.14 -1.07
N ARG A 210 4.44 -4.80 -1.32
CA ARG A 210 3.10 -4.21 -1.16
C ARG A 210 2.86 -3.68 0.24
N LEU A 211 3.23 -4.45 1.25
CA LEU A 211 3.07 -4.05 2.64
C LEU A 211 3.93 -2.82 2.96
N ARG A 212 5.17 -2.76 2.48
CA ARG A 212 6.04 -1.58 2.59
C ARG A 212 5.50 -0.36 1.86
N GLU A 213 5.01 -0.53 0.63
CA GLU A 213 4.53 0.59 -0.19
C GLU A 213 3.25 1.22 0.39
N PHE A 214 2.33 0.39 0.90
CA PHE A 214 0.99 0.84 1.31
C PHE A 214 0.73 0.82 2.81
N ALA A 215 1.76 0.69 3.64
CA ALA A 215 1.61 0.71 5.09
C ALA A 215 0.85 1.98 5.57
N MET A 216 -0.19 1.72 6.37
CA MET A 216 -1.15 2.71 6.90
C MET A 216 -1.98 3.47 5.84
N LEU A 217 -2.10 2.94 4.61
CA LEU A 217 -2.90 3.55 3.53
C LEU A 217 -4.19 2.77 3.20
N GLY A 218 -4.55 1.75 3.99
CA GLY A 218 -5.82 1.02 3.86
C GLY A 218 -5.80 -0.22 2.94
N TYR A 219 -4.68 -0.51 2.28
CA TYR A 219 -4.56 -1.63 1.34
C TYR A 219 -4.49 -2.99 2.04
N ARG A 220 -3.86 -3.05 3.21
CA ARG A 220 -3.58 -4.31 3.92
C ARG A 220 -4.83 -5.10 4.25
N TRP A 221 -5.96 -4.44 4.55
CA TRP A 221 -7.22 -5.15 4.82
C TRP A 221 -7.66 -6.02 3.63
N PHE A 222 -7.56 -5.48 2.42
CA PHE A 222 -7.94 -6.20 1.21
C PHE A 222 -6.97 -7.34 0.89
N ASP A 223 -5.66 -7.15 1.13
CA ASP A 223 -4.68 -8.21 1.00
C ASP A 223 -4.91 -9.33 2.04
N MET A 224 -5.18 -9.01 3.30
CA MET A 224 -5.52 -10.04 4.31
C MET A 224 -6.76 -10.83 3.89
N ARG A 225 -7.81 -10.15 3.41
CA ARG A 225 -9.07 -10.80 3.02
C ARG A 225 -8.93 -11.72 1.80
N ARG A 226 -8.18 -11.31 0.77
CA ARG A 226 -8.00 -12.17 -0.41
C ARG A 226 -7.04 -13.33 -0.12
N LEU A 227 -6.01 -13.10 0.71
CA LEU A 227 -5.02 -14.12 1.05
C LEU A 227 -5.56 -15.12 2.08
N SER A 228 -6.56 -14.77 2.88
CA SER A 228 -7.17 -15.69 3.86
C SER A 228 -7.91 -16.86 3.21
N VAL A 229 -8.18 -16.81 1.91
CA VAL A 229 -8.76 -17.90 1.12
C VAL A 229 -7.79 -18.45 0.07
N ASP A 230 -6.53 -17.99 0.09
CA ASP A 230 -5.47 -18.49 -0.78
C ASP A 230 -4.74 -19.66 -0.08
N PRO A 231 -4.67 -20.85 -0.69
CA PRO A 231 -4.00 -22.01 -0.11
C PRO A 231 -2.55 -21.75 0.32
N LEU A 232 -1.82 -20.91 -0.42
CA LEU A 232 -0.41 -20.57 -0.14
C LEU A 232 -0.23 -19.82 1.19
N PHE A 233 -1.31 -19.21 1.68
CA PHE A 233 -1.33 -18.36 2.87
C PHE A 233 -2.28 -18.88 3.95
N SER A 234 -2.72 -20.14 3.83
CA SER A 234 -3.62 -20.79 4.79
C SER A 234 -3.09 -20.82 6.23
N SER A 235 -1.76 -20.76 6.42
CA SER A 235 -1.12 -20.71 7.74
C SER A 235 -0.95 -19.30 8.31
N ASN A 236 -1.29 -18.25 7.55
CA ASN A 236 -1.14 -16.88 8.03
C ASN A 236 -2.14 -16.59 9.16
N THR A 237 -1.63 -16.02 10.25
CA THR A 237 -2.45 -15.45 11.31
C THR A 237 -2.28 -13.94 11.32
N TYR A 238 -3.38 -13.21 11.35
CA TYR A 238 -3.38 -11.75 11.43
C TYR A 238 -3.85 -11.30 12.81
N SER A 239 -3.23 -10.25 13.34
CA SER A 239 -3.61 -9.69 14.64
C SER A 239 -3.48 -8.18 14.67
N HIS A 240 -4.31 -7.54 15.48
CA HIS A 240 -4.19 -6.13 15.84
C HIS A 240 -3.80 -6.02 17.32
N GLN A 241 -2.81 -5.20 17.63
CA GLN A 241 -2.38 -4.94 19.00
C GLN A 241 -2.85 -3.55 19.43
N TYR A 242 -3.55 -3.50 20.56
CA TYR A 242 -3.79 -2.26 21.29
C TYR A 242 -2.63 -2.03 22.25
N LEU A 243 -2.01 -0.85 22.14
CA LEU A 243 -0.92 -0.43 23.01
C LEU A 243 -1.43 0.56 24.06
N LYS A 244 -0.97 0.41 25.29
CA LYS A 244 -1.21 1.38 26.37
C LYS A 244 -0.33 2.61 26.17
N SER A 245 -0.58 3.66 26.96
CA SER A 245 0.20 4.89 26.95
C SER A 245 1.68 4.69 27.29
N ASP A 246 2.04 3.63 28.01
CA ASP A 246 3.42 3.23 28.34
C ASP A 246 4.10 2.37 27.27
N GLY A 247 3.41 2.09 26.15
CA GLY A 247 3.91 1.28 25.04
C GLY A 247 3.76 -0.23 25.24
N SER A 248 3.33 -0.69 26.40
CA SER A 248 3.04 -2.11 26.63
C SER A 248 1.80 -2.56 25.85
N VAL A 249 1.79 -3.83 25.44
CA VAL A 249 0.62 -4.43 24.79
C VAL A 249 -0.50 -4.59 25.82
N GLY A 250 -1.60 -3.86 25.63
CA GLY A 250 -2.79 -3.97 26.48
C GLY A 250 -3.71 -5.10 26.05
N ALA A 251 -3.84 -5.33 24.75
CA ALA A 251 -4.59 -6.46 24.20
C ALA A 251 -4.10 -6.84 22.81
N THR A 252 -4.23 -8.12 22.47
CA THR A 252 -4.02 -8.64 21.12
C THR A 252 -5.34 -9.21 20.60
N PHE A 253 -5.81 -8.70 19.47
CA PHE A 253 -7.02 -9.14 18.81
C PHE A 253 -6.64 -9.97 17.58
N VAL A 254 -6.92 -11.28 17.61
CA VAL A 254 -6.74 -12.15 16.44
C VAL A 254 -7.84 -11.85 15.41
N LEU A 255 -7.43 -11.51 14.19
CA LEU A 255 -8.31 -11.22 13.07
C LEU A 255 -8.61 -12.52 12.33
N ARG A 256 -9.66 -13.21 12.79
CA ARG A 256 -10.10 -14.48 12.19
C ARG A 256 -10.57 -14.25 10.74
N PRO A 257 -10.26 -15.14 9.78
CA PRO A 257 -10.64 -15.00 8.37
C PRO A 257 -12.11 -14.63 8.14
N GLU A 258 -13.03 -15.25 8.88
CA GLU A 258 -14.47 -15.00 8.76
C GLU A 258 -14.87 -13.57 9.16
N ARG A 259 -14.04 -12.88 9.95
CA ARG A 259 -14.23 -11.49 10.40
C ARG A 259 -13.59 -10.44 9.48
N LEU A 260 -12.92 -10.87 8.41
CA LEU A 260 -12.40 -9.97 7.37
C LEU A 260 -13.51 -9.49 6.41
N THR A 261 -14.73 -10.00 6.57
CA THR A 261 -15.93 -9.50 5.90
C THR A 261 -16.79 -8.73 6.89
N LEU A 262 -17.14 -7.49 6.56
CA LEU A 262 -17.95 -6.64 7.44
C LEU A 262 -19.37 -7.18 7.57
N ARG A 263 -19.92 -7.08 8.78
CA ARG A 263 -21.34 -7.37 9.04
C ARG A 263 -22.22 -6.33 8.35
N PHE A 264 -23.40 -6.75 7.91
CA PHE A 264 -24.43 -5.83 7.47
C PHE A 264 -24.87 -4.92 8.62
N PRO A 265 -25.18 -3.63 8.35
CA PRO A 265 -25.68 -2.72 9.37
C PRO A 265 -26.98 -3.23 9.99
N ALA A 266 -27.17 -3.00 11.30
CA ALA A 266 -28.36 -3.44 12.02
C ALA A 266 -29.68 -2.97 11.38
N LYS A 267 -29.69 -1.74 10.83
CA LYS A 267 -30.82 -1.20 10.08
C LYS A 267 -31.22 -2.07 8.89
N LEU A 268 -30.24 -2.57 8.12
CA LEU A 268 -30.51 -3.40 6.95
C LEU A 268 -31.16 -4.72 7.35
N LEU A 269 -30.68 -5.34 8.43
CA LEU A 269 -31.25 -6.59 8.95
C LEU A 269 -32.66 -6.40 9.51
N ALA A 270 -32.90 -5.29 10.22
CA ALA A 270 -34.23 -4.96 10.73
C ALA A 270 -35.26 -4.74 9.61
N GLN A 271 -34.83 -4.18 8.48
CA GLN A 271 -35.68 -3.96 7.30
C GLN A 271 -35.85 -5.22 6.43
N ASN A 272 -35.04 -6.26 6.64
CA ASN A 272 -35.08 -7.51 5.88
C ASN A 272 -35.08 -8.72 6.83
N PRO A 273 -36.20 -8.98 7.54
CA PRO A 273 -36.31 -10.11 8.45
C PRO A 273 -35.97 -11.43 7.76
N GLY A 274 -35.12 -12.25 8.38
CA GLY A 274 -34.65 -13.53 7.84
C GLY A 274 -33.37 -13.47 7.00
N MET A 275 -32.85 -12.27 6.67
CA MET A 275 -31.55 -12.14 6.01
C MET A 275 -30.42 -12.55 6.97
N PRO A 276 -29.58 -13.56 6.63
CA PRO A 276 -28.44 -13.92 7.46
C PRO A 276 -27.39 -12.81 7.42
N ASN A 277 -26.76 -12.55 8.56
CA ASN A 277 -25.62 -11.64 8.63
C ASN A 277 -24.31 -12.42 8.42
N ASN A 278 -23.26 -11.71 7.99
CA ASN A 278 -21.91 -12.24 8.03
C ASN A 278 -21.51 -12.59 9.49
N PRO A 279 -20.65 -13.61 9.66
CA PRO A 279 -20.22 -14.11 10.98
C PRO A 279 -19.46 -13.09 11.86
#